data_AF-A0A4S3JN69-F1
#
_entry.id   AF-A0A4S3JN69-F1
#
_cell.length_a   1.000
_cell.length_b   1.000
_cell.length_c   1.000
_cell.angle_alpha   90.00
_cell.angle_beta   90.00
_cell.angle_gamma   90.00
#
_symmetry.space_group_name_H-M   'P 1'
#
loop_
_entity.id
_entity.type
_entity.pdbx_description
1 polymer ?
#
loop_
_entity_poly.entity_id
_entity_poly.type
_entity_poly.pdbx_seq_one_letter_code
_entity_poly.pdbx_strand_id
1 'polypeptide(L)'
;MIFSSTRSRLEIPKSLSIWEFFLDSEYSPLRRLHPEDLGAYINALTKERIRYDELKDYTTYLSTALVKKYGLKKGETVALFSPNTIFYPVAMLATVRVGKSPSHHVSPISN
;
A
#
# COMPACT_ATOMS: atom_id res chain seq x y z
N MET A 1 28.73 20.19 7.68
CA MET A 1 29.19 19.19 6.70
C MET A 1 27.99 18.31 6.35
N ILE A 2 27.67 18.14 5.07
CA ILE A 2 26.56 17.29 4.62
C ILE A 2 27.15 15.92 4.27
N PHE A 3 26.61 14.85 4.86
CA PHE A 3 26.99 13.47 4.55
C PHE A 3 25.95 12.86 3.61
N SER A 4 26.39 12.08 2.62
CA SER A 4 25.53 11.35 1.69
C SER A 4 26.04 9.92 1.48
N SER A 5 25.11 9.02 1.09
CA SER A 5 25.44 7.63 0.74
C SER A 5 26.43 7.57 -0.43
N THR A 6 27.29 6.54 -0.44
CA THR A 6 28.21 6.24 -1.55
C THR A 6 27.56 5.47 -2.69
N ARG A 7 26.31 4.99 -2.52
CA ARG A 7 25.57 4.29 -3.56
C ARG A 7 24.97 5.26 -4.58
N SER A 8 24.82 4.80 -5.81
CA SER A 8 24.10 5.54 -6.85
C SER A 8 22.71 5.92 -6.38
N ARG A 9 22.28 7.14 -6.72
CA ARG A 9 20.94 7.61 -6.40
C ARG A 9 19.92 6.75 -7.14
N LEU A 10 18.92 6.26 -6.42
CA LEU A 10 17.79 5.57 -7.02
C LEU A 10 16.76 6.60 -7.48
N GLU A 11 16.24 6.42 -8.69
CA GLU A 11 15.08 7.15 -9.18
C GLU A 11 13.82 6.56 -8.54
N ILE A 12 13.34 7.21 -7.49
CA ILE A 12 12.15 6.79 -6.74
C ILE A 12 10.97 7.63 -7.23
N PRO A 13 9.87 7.02 -7.71
CA PRO A 13 8.70 7.76 -8.17
C PRO A 13 8.07 8.52 -7.00
N LYS A 14 8.03 9.84 -7.07
CA LYS A 14 7.52 10.73 -6.01
C LYS A 14 6.03 11.07 -6.17
N SER A 15 5.46 10.83 -7.34
CA SER A 15 4.06 11.13 -7.66
C SER A 15 3.10 10.01 -7.27
N LEU A 16 3.61 8.79 -7.08
CA LEU A 16 2.78 7.63 -6.74
C LEU A 16 2.46 7.61 -5.25
N SER A 17 1.20 7.34 -4.94
CA SER A 17 0.79 6.94 -3.59
C SER A 17 1.39 5.58 -3.22
N ILE A 18 1.46 5.28 -1.92
CA ILE A 18 1.91 3.98 -1.41
C ILE A 18 1.09 2.83 -2.04
N TRP A 19 -0.22 3.04 -2.20
CA TRP A 19 -1.11 2.07 -2.85
C TRP A 19 -0.69 1.80 -4.30
N GLU A 20 -0.47 2.84 -5.09
CA GLU A 20 -0.07 2.69 -6.50
C GLU A 20 1.30 2.05 -6.62
N PHE A 21 2.26 2.51 -5.83
CA PHE A 21 3.63 1.98 -5.84
C PHE A 21 3.64 0.47 -5.53
N PHE A 22 2.91 0.03 -4.51
CA PHE A 22 2.90 -1.39 -4.14
C PHE A 22 1.97 -2.27 -4.98
N LEU A 23 0.80 -1.78 -5.40
CA LEU A 23 -0.28 -2.65 -5.90
C LEU A 23 -0.88 -2.24 -7.25
N ASP A 24 -0.54 -1.08 -7.81
CA ASP A 24 -1.29 -0.57 -8.98
C ASP A 24 -0.46 0.15 -10.07
N SER A 25 0.87 0.08 -9.99
CA SER A 25 1.79 0.66 -10.97
C SER A 25 2.73 -0.40 -11.55
N GLU A 26 3.53 -0.01 -12.54
CA GLU A 26 4.59 -0.85 -13.13
C GLU A 26 5.67 -1.27 -12.14
N TYR A 27 5.81 -0.58 -11.00
CA TYR A 27 6.72 -0.98 -9.92
C TYR A 27 6.17 -2.17 -9.12
N SER A 28 4.85 -2.39 -9.16
CA SER A 28 4.19 -3.47 -8.42
C SER A 28 4.57 -4.85 -8.99
N PRO A 29 4.86 -5.84 -8.14
CA PRO A 29 4.99 -7.24 -8.58
C PRO A 29 3.76 -7.74 -9.35
N LEU A 30 2.57 -7.23 -9.02
CA LEU A 30 1.31 -7.61 -9.67
C LEU A 30 1.25 -7.25 -11.16
N ARG A 31 2.09 -6.32 -11.63
CA ARG A 31 2.19 -5.96 -13.05
C ARG A 31 3.43 -6.52 -13.73
N ARG A 32 4.39 -7.06 -12.97
CA ARG A 32 5.69 -7.49 -13.48
C ARG A 32 5.89 -9.00 -13.48
N LEU A 33 5.20 -9.71 -12.58
CA LEU A 33 5.36 -11.14 -12.37
C LEU A 33 4.10 -11.89 -12.80
N HIS A 34 4.27 -13.15 -13.21
CA HIS A 34 3.14 -14.03 -13.46
C HIS A 34 2.53 -14.50 -12.13
N PRO A 35 1.20 -14.81 -12.06
CA PRO A 35 0.55 -15.20 -10.81
C PRO A 35 1.21 -16.32 -9.98
N GLU A 36 1.87 -17.31 -10.60
CA GLU A 36 2.61 -18.35 -9.86
C GLU A 36 3.90 -17.85 -9.19
N ASP A 37 4.48 -16.75 -9.66
CA ASP A 37 5.71 -16.17 -9.12
C ASP A 37 5.43 -15.11 -8.03
N LEU A 38 4.15 -14.84 -7.75
CA LEU A 38 3.76 -13.86 -6.75
C LEU A 38 4.11 -14.34 -5.34
N GLY A 39 4.71 -13.42 -4.58
CA GLY A 39 4.92 -13.59 -3.14
C GLY A 39 3.62 -13.58 -2.35
N ALA A 40 3.74 -13.96 -1.08
CA ALA A 40 2.63 -14.01 -0.14
C ALA A 40 3.08 -13.59 1.27
N TYR A 41 2.14 -13.06 2.05
CA TYR A 41 2.26 -13.03 3.50
C TYR A 41 1.92 -14.40 4.05
N ILE A 42 2.82 -14.99 4.84
CA ILE A 42 2.66 -16.36 5.34
C ILE A 42 2.73 -16.34 6.86
N ASN A 43 1.74 -16.93 7.51
CA ASN A 43 1.83 -17.20 8.93
C ASN A 43 2.82 -18.35 9.15
N ALA A 44 3.93 -18.08 9.84
CA ALA A 44 4.98 -19.07 10.02
C ALA A 44 4.51 -20.32 10.81
N LEU A 45 3.53 -20.16 11.71
CA LEU A 45 2.99 -21.24 12.55
C LEU A 45 1.89 -22.01 11.83
N THR A 46 0.84 -21.31 11.36
CA THR A 46 -0.34 -21.96 10.75
C THR A 46 -0.15 -22.31 9.28
N LYS A 47 0.87 -21.74 8.62
CA LYS A 47 1.14 -21.85 7.17
C LYS A 47 0.06 -21.24 6.27
N GLU A 48 -0.96 -20.61 6.84
CA GLU A 48 -1.92 -19.79 6.11
C GLU A 48 -1.18 -18.70 5.32
N ARG A 49 -1.72 -18.38 4.15
CA ARG A 49 -1.10 -17.43 3.24
C ARG A 49 -2.13 -16.50 2.63
N ILE A 50 -1.68 -15.28 2.35
CA ILE A 50 -2.39 -14.31 1.49
C ILE A 50 -1.40 -13.89 0.43
N ARG A 51 -1.65 -14.31 -0.81
CA ARG A 51 -0.83 -13.94 -1.97
C ARG A 51 -1.09 -12.47 -2.34
N TYR A 52 -0.17 -11.83 -3.05
CA TYR A 52 -0.26 -10.37 -3.26
C TYR A 52 -1.48 -9.90 -4.07
N ASP A 53 -2.02 -10.75 -4.93
CA ASP A 53 -3.26 -10.48 -5.65
C ASP A 53 -4.47 -10.56 -4.70
N GLU A 54 -4.54 -11.59 -3.87
CA GLU A 54 -5.56 -11.70 -2.81
C GLU A 54 -5.49 -10.53 -1.81
N LEU A 55 -4.27 -10.11 -1.46
CA LEU A 55 -4.03 -8.93 -0.63
C LEU A 55 -4.66 -7.68 -1.27
N LYS A 56 -4.44 -7.48 -2.58
CA LYS A 56 -5.03 -6.35 -3.31
C LYS A 56 -6.56 -6.40 -3.26
N ASP A 57 -7.14 -7.58 -3.45
CA ASP A 57 -8.59 -7.76 -3.42
C ASP A 57 -9.16 -7.50 -2.02
N TYR A 58 -8.62 -8.13 -0.99
CA TYR A 58 -9.08 -7.96 0.39
C TYR A 58 -8.95 -6.51 0.86
N THR A 59 -7.84 -5.85 0.52
CA THR A 59 -7.66 -4.43 0.81
C THR A 59 -8.68 -3.57 0.05
N THR A 60 -9.00 -3.91 -1.20
CA THR A 60 -10.05 -3.24 -1.99
C THR A 60 -11.41 -3.35 -1.32
N TYR A 61 -11.78 -4.55 -0.89
CA TYR A 61 -13.07 -4.79 -0.26
C TYR A 61 -13.17 -4.09 1.10
N LEU A 62 -12.12 -4.20 1.93
CA LEU A 62 -12.11 -3.59 3.24
C LEU A 62 -12.14 -2.06 3.17
N SER A 63 -11.32 -1.43 2.31
CA SER A 63 -11.35 0.02 2.12
C SER A 63 -12.72 0.52 1.62
N THR A 64 -13.35 -0.21 0.70
CA THR A 64 -14.70 0.09 0.23
C THR A 64 -15.72 -0.01 1.37
N ALA A 65 -15.65 -1.05 2.18
CA ALA A 65 -16.54 -1.21 3.34
C ALA A 65 -16.34 -0.11 4.38
N LEU A 66 -15.09 0.23 4.71
CA LEU A 66 -14.77 1.30 5.66
C LEU A 66 -15.38 2.64 5.24
N VAL A 67 -15.29 2.99 3.96
CA VAL A 67 -15.88 4.24 3.43
C VAL A 67 -17.40 4.14 3.33
N LYS A 68 -17.93 3.11 2.68
CA LYS A 68 -19.34 3.03 2.30
C LYS A 68 -20.26 2.62 3.44
N LYS A 69 -19.79 1.76 4.35
CA LYS A 69 -20.58 1.21 5.45
C LYS A 69 -20.28 1.87 6.78
N TYR A 70 -19.02 2.21 7.04
CA TYR A 70 -18.58 2.78 8.32
C TYR A 70 -18.28 4.28 8.25
N GLY A 71 -18.39 4.90 7.08
CA GLY A 71 -18.28 6.34 6.91
C GLY A 71 -16.87 6.90 7.10
N LEU A 72 -15.82 6.07 7.04
CA LEU A 72 -14.44 6.53 7.16
C LEU A 72 -14.11 7.54 6.05
N LYS A 73 -13.54 8.68 6.44
CA LYS A 73 -13.16 9.76 5.54
C LYS A 73 -11.66 9.93 5.46
N LYS A 74 -11.22 10.55 4.37
CA LYS A 74 -9.83 10.97 4.21
C LYS A 74 -9.44 11.93 5.34
N GLY A 75 -8.25 11.71 5.89
CA GLY A 75 -7.69 12.53 6.99
C GLY A 75 -8.08 12.03 8.39
N GLU A 76 -9.01 11.08 8.49
CA GLU A 76 -9.31 10.42 9.76
C GLU A 76 -8.30 9.35 10.10
N THR A 77 -8.08 9.16 11.40
CA THR A 77 -7.11 8.20 11.93
C THR A 77 -7.79 6.88 12.28
N VAL A 78 -7.15 5.77 11.93
CA VAL A 78 -7.59 4.42 12.30
C VAL A 78 -6.52 3.77 13.17
N ALA A 79 -6.92 3.29 14.36
CA ALA A 79 -6.06 2.49 15.22
C ALA A 79 -6.17 1.01 14.82
N LEU A 80 -5.02 0.34 14.61
CA LEU A 80 -4.95 -1.10 14.40
C LEU A 80 -4.50 -1.77 15.70
N PHE A 81 -5.40 -2.49 16.34
CA PHE A 81 -5.12 -3.24 17.56
C PHE A 81 -5.23 -4.73 17.30
N SER A 82 -4.10 -5.38 17.04
CA SER A 82 -4.02 -6.79 16.67
C SER A 82 -2.63 -7.35 16.98
N PRO A 83 -2.49 -8.65 17.31
CA PRO A 83 -1.19 -9.32 17.25
C PRO A 83 -0.64 -9.32 15.81
N ASN A 84 0.58 -9.83 15.61
CA ASN A 84 1.11 -10.04 14.27
C ASN A 84 0.28 -11.11 13.54
N THR A 85 -0.45 -10.71 12.49
CA THR A 85 -1.27 -11.61 11.66
C THR A 85 -1.06 -11.30 10.18
N ILE A 86 -1.35 -12.28 9.31
CA ILE A 86 -1.31 -12.09 7.85
C ILE A 86 -2.35 -11.08 7.33
N PHE A 87 -3.37 -10.75 8.14
CA PHE A 87 -4.37 -9.73 7.81
C PHE A 87 -3.98 -8.32 8.24
N TYR A 88 -2.92 -8.17 9.05
CA TYR A 88 -2.44 -6.85 9.46
C TYR A 88 -2.11 -5.95 8.25
N PRO A 89 -1.39 -6.43 7.21
CA PRO A 89 -1.16 -5.65 5.99
C PRO A 89 -2.44 -5.30 5.24
N VAL A 90 -3.45 -6.19 5.23
CA VAL A 90 -4.75 -5.93 4.58
C VAL A 90 -5.40 -4.70 5.21
N ALA A 91 -5.50 -4.67 6.55
CA ALA A 91 -6.13 -3.60 7.29
C ALA A 91 -5.35 -2.28 7.14
N MET A 92 -4.02 -2.34 7.27
CA MET A 92 -3.15 -1.17 7.11
C MET A 92 -3.24 -0.57 5.70
N LEU A 93 -3.18 -1.39 4.64
CA LEU A 93 -3.25 -0.89 3.28
C LEU A 93 -4.66 -0.39 2.93
N ALA A 94 -5.71 -0.93 3.58
CA ALA A 94 -7.08 -0.45 3.38
C ALA A 94 -7.25 0.97 3.89
N THR A 95 -6.69 1.29 5.07
CA THR A 95 -6.75 2.66 5.62
C THR A 95 -5.89 3.62 4.80
N VAL A 96 -4.70 3.19 4.38
CA VAL A 96 -3.84 3.97 3.46
C VAL A 96 -4.56 4.29 2.15
N ARG A 97 -5.29 3.34 1.59
CA ARG A 97 -6.06 3.54 0.35
C ARG A 97 -7.17 4.58 0.51
N VAL A 98 -7.83 4.64 1.67
CA VAL A 98 -8.84 5.68 1.96
C VAL A 98 -8.20 7.06 2.09
N GLY A 99 -6.97 7.13 2.59
CA GLY A 99 -6.18 8.36 2.66
C GLY A 99 -5.74 8.93 1.30
N LYS A 100 -5.95 8.22 0.19
CA LYS A 100 -5.58 8.67 -1.15
C LYS A 100 -6.28 9.99 -1.50
N SER A 101 -5.50 11.06 -1.61
CA SER A 101 -5.90 12.26 -2.34
C SER A 101 -5.95 11.93 -3.84
N PRO A 102 -6.99 12.34 -4.60
CA PRO A 102 -6.80 12.54 -6.03
C PRO A 102 -5.78 13.67 -6.19
N SER A 103 -4.57 13.33 -6.64
CA SER A 103 -3.56 14.22 -7.21
C SER A 103 -3.13 15.42 -6.35
N HIS A 104 -1.88 15.39 -5.88
CA HIS A 104 -1.17 16.65 -5.62
C HIS A 104 -1.04 17.40 -6.95
N HIS A 105 -1.94 18.36 -7.21
CA HIS A 105 -1.62 19.49 -8.08
C HIS A 105 -0.62 20.33 -7.29
N VAL A 106 0.66 19.98 -7.39
CA VAL A 106 1.74 20.87 -6.95
C VAL A 106 1.75 22.00 -7.97
N SER A 107 1.10 23.12 -7.64
CA SER A 107 1.34 24.36 -8.37
C SER A 107 2.85 24.60 -8.38
N PRO A 108 3.47 24.85 -9.55
CA PRO A 108 4.89 25.15 -9.59
C PRO A 108 5.11 26.40 -8.74
N ILE A 109 6.03 26.30 -7.78
CA ILE A 109 6.50 27.45 -7.02
C ILE A 109 7.28 28.29 -8.04
N SER A 110 6.71 29.43 -8.44
CA SER A 110 7.41 30.44 -9.22
C SER A 110 8.54 31.03 -8.38
N ASN A 111 9.78 30.83 -8.82
CA ASN A 111 10.92 31.67 -8.49
C ASN A 111 11.41 32.32 -9.79
#